data_AF-M2ZXJ4-F1
#
_entry.id   AF-M2ZXJ4-F1
#
_cell.length_a   1.000
_cell.length_b   1.000
_cell.length_c   1.000
_cell.angle_alpha   90.00
_cell.angle_beta   90.00
_cell.angle_gamma   90.00
#
_symmetry.space_group_name_H-M   'P 1'
#
loop_
_entity.id
_entity.type
_entity.pdbx_description
1 polymer ?
#
loop_
_entity_poly.entity_id
_entity_poly.type
_entity_poly.pdbx_seq_one_letter_code
_entity_poly.pdbx_strand_id
1 'polypeptide(L)'
;METALPPLRYAPLGKNEIRVLRISDISRPDAISCTLLHRPRTDADYIALSYCWGDPKPVVDITVDNQRLGVAQNLGKFLQSWLTTANEVHRAKCLWIDAVCINQSDVEEKSVQVSRMWSVYENAGLVIAWLGAGSESTTTAVHTL
;
A
#
# COMPACT_ATOMS: atom_id res chain seq x y z
N MET A 1 13.95 20.61 18.15
CA MET A 1 13.58 19.24 18.55
C MET A 1 12.54 18.78 17.55
N GLU A 2 12.90 17.86 16.67
CA GLU A 2 11.95 17.33 15.67
C GLU A 2 10.98 16.41 16.41
N THR A 3 9.75 16.87 16.60
CA THR A 3 8.70 16.08 17.25
C THR A 3 8.38 14.87 16.38
N ALA A 4 8.46 13.66 16.96
CA ALA A 4 8.06 12.44 16.27
C ALA A 4 6.61 12.54 15.77
N LEU A 5 6.35 12.08 14.54
CA LEU A 5 5.02 12.11 13.95
C LEU A 5 4.06 11.22 14.77
N PRO A 6 2.80 11.65 14.95
CA PRO A 6 1.79 10.84 15.64
C PRO A 6 1.46 9.57 14.84
N PRO A 7 0.96 8.49 15.48
CA PRO A 7 0.53 7.29 14.76
C PRO A 7 -0.66 7.59 13.84
N LEU A 8 -0.69 6.94 12.68
CA LEU A 8 -1.78 7.06 11.70
C LEU A 8 -3.15 6.78 12.31
N ARG A 9 -4.09 7.70 12.10
CA ARG A 9 -5.51 7.56 12.41
C ARG A 9 -6.32 7.49 11.12
N TYR A 10 -7.13 6.43 11.03
CA TYR A 10 -8.01 6.21 9.89
C TYR A 10 -9.33 6.99 10.05
N ALA A 11 -9.73 7.70 9.00
CA ALA A 11 -11.09 8.24 8.89
C ALA A 11 -12.06 7.13 8.46
N PRO A 12 -13.28 7.02 9.03
CA PRO A 12 -14.24 5.97 8.66
C PRO A 12 -14.55 5.93 7.17
N LEU A 13 -14.69 4.73 6.60
CA LEU A 13 -15.07 4.55 5.19
C LEU A 13 -16.59 4.59 5.01
N GLY A 14 -17.03 5.15 3.89
CA GLY A 14 -18.40 5.01 3.40
C GLY A 14 -18.71 3.57 2.96
N LYS A 15 -20.01 3.27 2.78
CA LYS A 15 -20.51 1.90 2.49
C LYS A 15 -19.84 1.23 1.28
N ASN A 16 -19.42 1.99 0.27
CA ASN A 16 -18.80 1.48 -0.97
C ASN A 16 -17.41 2.09 -1.22
N GLU A 17 -16.77 2.63 -0.18
CA GLU A 17 -15.45 3.24 -0.31
C GLU A 17 -14.33 2.25 0.03
N ILE A 18 -13.19 2.49 -0.62
CA ILE A 18 -11.89 1.93 -0.28
C ILE A 18 -10.91 3.08 -0.05
N ARG A 19 -9.81 2.79 0.65
CA ARG A 19 -8.66 3.68 0.68
C ARG A 19 -7.66 3.26 -0.39
N VAL A 20 -7.00 4.21 -1.01
CA VAL A 20 -5.87 3.99 -1.92
C VAL A 20 -4.73 4.92 -1.53
N LEU A 21 -3.51 4.41 -1.64
CA LEU A 21 -2.27 5.08 -1.25
C LEU A 21 -1.65 5.77 -2.46
N ARG A 22 -1.47 7.09 -2.39
CA ARG A 22 -0.69 7.85 -3.36
C ARG A 22 0.69 8.13 -2.77
N ILE A 23 1.76 7.82 -3.49
CA ILE A 23 3.11 8.17 -3.06
C ILE A 23 3.39 9.62 -3.51
N SER A 24 3.77 10.48 -2.56
CA SER A 24 3.85 11.93 -2.74
C SER A 24 5.25 12.42 -3.11
N ASP A 25 6.30 11.78 -2.56
CA ASP A 25 7.70 12.11 -2.87
C ASP A 25 8.42 10.87 -3.41
N ILE A 26 8.63 10.84 -4.72
CA ILE A 26 9.37 9.78 -5.41
C ILE A 26 10.89 10.05 -5.45
N SER A 27 11.34 11.23 -4.99
CA SER A 27 12.75 11.65 -5.05
C SER A 27 13.57 11.18 -3.85
N ARG A 28 12.90 10.77 -2.76
CA ARG A 28 13.53 10.29 -1.52
C ARG A 28 13.17 8.82 -1.25
N PRO A 29 13.89 7.86 -1.86
CA PRO A 29 13.61 6.43 -1.66
C PRO A 29 13.76 5.99 -0.19
N ASP A 30 14.59 6.70 0.58
CA ASP A 30 14.83 6.41 2.01
C ASP A 30 13.76 7.00 2.93
N ALA A 31 12.87 7.87 2.43
CA ALA A 31 11.83 8.54 3.20
C ALA A 31 10.50 8.52 2.44
N ILE A 32 9.80 7.39 2.53
CA ILE A 32 8.53 7.16 1.83
C ILE A 32 7.44 8.03 2.47
N SER A 33 6.94 9.01 1.70
CA SER A 33 5.83 9.87 2.08
C SER A 33 4.63 9.64 1.15
N CYS A 34 3.46 9.48 1.75
CA CYS A 34 2.25 9.08 1.07
C CYS A 34 1.04 9.88 1.55
N THR A 35 -0.02 9.85 0.75
CA THR A 35 -1.35 10.35 1.06
C THR A 35 -2.37 9.23 0.92
N LEU A 36 -3.27 9.10 1.89
CA LEU A 36 -4.33 8.10 1.87
C LEU A 36 -5.64 8.74 1.37
N LEU A 37 -6.16 8.24 0.26
CA LEU A 37 -7.33 8.81 -0.41
C LEU A 37 -8.53 7.88 -0.28
N HIS A 38 -9.70 8.42 0.04
CA HIS A 38 -10.97 7.70 -0.04
C HIS A 38 -11.47 7.72 -1.48
N ARG A 39 -11.84 6.56 -2.02
CA ARG A 39 -12.37 6.42 -3.38
C ARG A 39 -13.55 5.46 -3.42
N PRO A 40 -14.54 5.68 -4.30
CA PRO A 40 -15.53 4.66 -4.63
C PRO A 40 -14.83 3.42 -5.18
N ARG A 41 -15.22 2.22 -4.74
CA ARG A 41 -14.60 0.96 -5.16
C ARG A 41 -14.66 0.72 -6.67
N THR A 42 -15.72 1.17 -7.35
CA THR A 42 -16.00 0.89 -8.77
C THR A 42 -15.49 1.96 -9.73
N ASP A 43 -14.90 3.04 -9.22
CA ASP A 43 -14.46 4.21 -10.02
C ASP A 43 -13.07 4.69 -9.57
N ALA A 44 -12.23 3.73 -9.14
CA ALA A 44 -10.90 4.02 -8.68
C ALA A 44 -9.90 3.40 -9.66
N ASP A 45 -9.12 4.26 -10.31
CA ASP A 45 -7.96 3.88 -11.10
C ASP A 45 -6.76 3.66 -10.17
N TYR A 46 -6.57 2.42 -9.73
CA TYR A 46 -5.50 1.99 -8.83
C TYR A 46 -4.88 0.66 -9.24
N ILE A 47 -3.68 0.42 -8.73
CA ILE A 47 -2.95 -0.82 -8.84
C ILE A 47 -3.05 -1.57 -7.51
N ALA A 48 -3.54 -2.80 -7.50
CA ALA A 48 -3.58 -3.62 -6.29
C ALA A 48 -2.25 -4.38 -6.11
N LEU A 49 -1.72 -4.40 -4.89
CA LEU A 49 -0.56 -5.20 -4.53
C LEU A 49 -1.01 -6.54 -3.95
N SER A 50 -0.59 -7.63 -4.59
CA SER A 50 -0.65 -8.98 -4.04
C SER A 50 0.73 -9.38 -3.55
N TYR A 51 0.87 -9.69 -2.26
CA TYR A 51 2.17 -10.02 -1.66
C TYR A 51 2.02 -10.89 -0.42
N CYS A 52 3.06 -11.64 -0.08
CA CYS A 52 3.13 -12.32 1.20
C CYS A 52 3.47 -11.31 2.31
N TRP A 53 2.70 -11.27 3.39
CA TRP A 53 2.92 -10.32 4.48
C TRP A 53 4.28 -10.51 5.17
N GLY A 54 4.78 -11.76 5.23
CA GLY A 54 6.04 -12.09 5.91
C GLY A 54 5.91 -12.01 7.42
N ASP A 55 7.03 -11.72 8.12
CA ASP A 55 7.00 -11.39 9.54
C ASP A 55 6.18 -10.10 9.75
N PRO A 56 5.08 -10.13 10.50
CA PRO A 56 4.21 -8.97 10.70
C PRO A 56 4.84 -7.89 11.57
N LYS A 57 5.99 -8.17 12.20
CA LYS A 57 6.67 -7.20 13.06
C LYS A 57 7.02 -5.94 12.24
N PRO A 58 6.49 -4.76 12.62
CA PRO A 58 6.82 -3.53 11.93
C PRO A 58 8.30 -3.22 12.15
N VAL A 59 9.01 -2.95 11.06
CA VAL A 59 10.45 -2.66 11.08
C VAL A 59 10.83 -1.46 10.23
N VAL A 60 9.91 -0.96 9.39
CA VAL A 60 10.08 0.24 8.57
C VAL A 60 8.92 1.17 8.84
N ASP A 61 9.21 2.44 9.13
CA ASP A 61 8.17 3.47 9.24
C ASP A 61 8.01 4.17 7.88
N ILE A 62 6.76 4.39 7.48
CA ILE A 62 6.39 5.26 6.38
C ILE A 62 5.54 6.43 6.90
N THR A 63 5.56 7.54 6.17
CA THR A 63 4.74 8.71 6.48
C THR A 63 3.48 8.68 5.62
N VAL A 64 2.31 8.72 6.24
CA VAL A 64 0.99 8.75 5.58
C VAL A 64 0.22 9.93 6.17
N ASP A 65 -0.12 10.93 5.35
CA ASP A 65 -0.86 12.14 5.79
C ASP A 65 -0.22 12.83 7.00
N ASN A 66 1.11 12.98 6.99
CA ASN A 66 1.93 13.51 8.09
C ASN A 66 1.80 12.72 9.41
N GLN A 67 1.44 11.45 9.32
CA GLN A 67 1.36 10.52 10.44
C GLN A 67 2.22 9.30 10.16
N ARG A 68 2.67 8.63 11.22
CA ARG A 68 3.57 7.49 11.14
C ARG A 68 2.77 6.18 11.04
N LEU A 69 3.13 5.34 10.08
CA LEU A 69 2.66 3.97 9.97
C LEU A 69 3.84 3.01 9.91
N GLY A 70 3.91 2.08 10.86
CA GLY A 70 4.90 1.00 10.83
C GLY A 70 4.44 -0.11 9.90
N VAL A 71 5.29 -0.51 8.96
CA VAL A 71 5.04 -1.59 8.00
C VAL A 71 6.05 -2.73 8.15
N ALA A 72 5.62 -3.93 7.78
CA ALA A 72 6.45 -5.12 7.75
C ALA A 72 7.60 -4.97 6.73
N GLN A 73 8.70 -5.70 6.95
CA GLN A 73 9.91 -5.56 6.13
C GLN A 73 9.65 -5.80 4.65
N ASN A 74 8.81 -6.79 4.32
CA ASN A 74 8.54 -7.14 2.93
C ASN A 74 7.81 -6.02 2.19
N LEU A 75 6.86 -5.35 2.85
CA LEU A 75 6.18 -4.20 2.28
C LEU A 75 7.12 -3.00 2.14
N GLY A 76 7.99 -2.75 3.14
CA GLY A 76 9.03 -1.72 3.02
C GLY A 76 9.95 -1.93 1.81
N LYS A 77 10.40 -3.17 1.59
CA LYS A 77 11.21 -3.54 0.41
C LYS A 77 10.45 -3.35 -0.90
N PHE A 78 9.17 -3.73 -0.94
CA PHE A 78 8.33 -3.48 -2.11
C PHE A 78 8.25 -1.99 -2.42
N LEU A 79 7.95 -1.14 -1.44
CA LEU A 79 7.82 0.31 -1.66
C LEU A 79 9.13 0.95 -2.14
N GLN A 80 10.28 0.53 -1.60
CA GLN A 80 11.59 0.99 -2.07
C GLN A 80 11.87 0.54 -3.51
N SER A 81 11.57 -0.73 -3.83
CA SER A 81 11.71 -1.26 -5.19
C SER A 81 10.76 -0.55 -6.16
N TRP A 82 9.53 -0.26 -5.75
CA TRP A 82 8.54 0.49 -6.52
C TRP A 82 9.06 1.87 -6.91
N LEU A 83 9.60 2.61 -5.93
CA LEU A 83 10.15 3.95 -6.17
C LEU A 83 11.30 3.95 -7.18
N THR A 84 12.16 2.93 -7.15
CA THR A 84 13.37 2.85 -7.97
C THR A 84 13.16 2.19 -9.34
N THR A 85 12.21 1.25 -9.46
CA THR A 85 12.08 0.39 -10.66
C THR A 85 10.80 0.60 -11.46
N ALA A 86 9.72 1.11 -10.86
CA ALA A 86 8.48 1.34 -11.58
C ALA A 86 8.65 2.49 -12.59
N ASN A 87 8.04 2.37 -13.76
CA ASN A 87 8.05 3.46 -14.75
C ASN A 87 7.22 4.67 -14.24
N GLU A 88 7.37 5.83 -14.89
CA GLU A 88 6.70 7.06 -14.50
C GLU A 88 5.16 6.95 -14.50
N VAL A 89 4.61 6.21 -15.47
CA VAL A 89 3.15 6.00 -15.60
C VAL A 89 2.62 5.24 -14.39
N HIS A 90 3.29 4.17 -13.97
CA HIS A 90 2.90 3.39 -12.80
C HIS A 90 3.11 4.18 -11.51
N ARG A 91 4.22 4.93 -11.36
CA ARG A 91 4.46 5.76 -10.17
C ARG A 91 3.42 6.86 -9.96
N ALA A 92 2.75 7.30 -11.02
CA ALA A 92 1.68 8.29 -10.94
C ALA A 92 0.34 7.73 -10.44
N LYS A 93 0.16 6.40 -10.45
CA LYS A 93 -1.07 5.71 -10.04
C LYS A 93 -1.15 5.55 -8.53
N CYS A 94 -2.36 5.39 -8.02
CA CYS A 94 -2.56 5.00 -6.62
C CYS A 94 -2.34 3.49 -6.45
N LEU A 95 -1.87 3.09 -5.28
CA LEU A 95 -1.72 1.70 -4.87
C LEU A 95 -2.83 1.31 -3.91
N TRP A 96 -3.40 0.12 -4.04
CA TRP A 96 -4.15 -0.52 -2.97
C TRP A 96 -3.27 -1.60 -2.33
N ILE A 97 -3.00 -1.44 -1.04
CA ILE A 97 -2.16 -2.33 -0.24
C ILE A 97 -2.95 -2.64 1.03
N ASP A 98 -3.37 -3.89 1.23
CA ASP A 98 -4.26 -4.27 2.33
C ASP A 98 -3.75 -3.82 3.72
N ALA A 99 -2.46 -3.98 4.01
CA ALA A 99 -1.85 -3.60 5.27
C ALA A 99 -1.85 -2.08 5.56
N VAL A 100 -2.10 -1.26 4.54
CA VAL A 100 -2.14 0.22 4.65
C VAL A 100 -3.54 0.77 4.42
N CYS A 101 -4.31 0.18 3.50
CA CYS A 101 -5.61 0.71 3.10
C CYS A 101 -6.74 0.26 4.04
N ILE A 102 -6.54 -0.86 4.74
CA ILE A 102 -7.45 -1.39 5.75
C ILE A 102 -6.94 -1.01 7.13
N ASN A 103 -7.82 -0.49 7.98
CA ASN A 103 -7.49 -0.26 9.39
C ASN A 103 -7.31 -1.60 10.10
N GLN A 104 -6.06 -2.05 10.25
CA GLN A 104 -5.72 -3.35 10.85
C GLN A 104 -6.09 -3.45 12.34
N SER A 105 -6.28 -2.31 13.02
CA SER A 105 -6.64 -2.25 14.44
C SER A 105 -8.14 -2.23 14.70
N ASP A 106 -8.96 -2.01 13.66
CA ASP A 106 -10.43 -2.05 13.75
C ASP A 106 -10.93 -3.39 13.20
N VAL A 107 -11.37 -4.27 14.10
CA VAL A 107 -11.82 -5.62 13.76
C VAL A 107 -13.07 -5.61 12.85
N GLU A 108 -13.98 -4.65 13.08
CA GLU A 108 -15.21 -4.55 12.30
C GLU A 108 -14.92 -4.05 10.89
N GLU A 109 -14.15 -2.96 10.75
CA GLU A 109 -13.73 -2.45 9.46
C GLU A 109 -12.94 -3.52 8.69
N LYS A 110 -11.96 -4.16 9.35
CA LYS A 110 -11.13 -5.21 8.75
C LYS A 110 -11.96 -6.37 8.24
N SER A 111 -12.93 -6.85 9.02
CA SER A 111 -13.82 -7.94 8.60
C SER A 111 -14.60 -7.58 7.34
N VAL A 112 -15.18 -6.36 7.31
CA VAL A 112 -15.91 -5.85 6.15
C VAL A 112 -15.00 -5.75 4.92
N GLN A 113 -13.81 -5.17 5.04
CA GLN A 113 -12.89 -5.01 3.91
C GLN A 113 -12.35 -6.35 3.40
N VAL A 114 -11.99 -7.28 4.28
CA VAL A 114 -11.53 -8.62 3.90
C VAL A 114 -12.63 -9.39 3.16
N SER A 115 -13.89 -9.31 3.61
CA SER A 115 -15.02 -9.95 2.91
C SER A 115 -15.25 -9.41 1.50
N ARG A 116 -14.75 -8.20 1.21
CA ARG A 116 -14.89 -7.51 -0.08
C ARG A 116 -13.62 -7.55 -0.93
N MET A 117 -12.56 -8.18 -0.43
CA MET A 117 -11.22 -8.12 -1.03
C MET A 117 -11.21 -8.64 -2.47
N TRP A 118 -11.95 -9.71 -2.77
CA TRP A 118 -12.19 -10.20 -4.14
C TRP A 118 -12.54 -9.05 -5.10
N SER A 119 -13.54 -8.26 -4.71
CA SER A 119 -14.06 -7.18 -5.54
C SER A 119 -13.09 -6.01 -5.67
N VAL A 120 -12.16 -5.83 -4.74
CA VAL A 120 -11.10 -4.83 -4.85
C VAL A 120 -10.06 -5.28 -5.88
N TYR A 121 -9.69 -6.55 -5.90
CA TYR A 121 -8.79 -7.06 -6.94
C TYR A 121 -9.46 -7.05 -8.32
N GLU A 122 -10.74 -7.43 -8.39
CA GLU A 122 -11.53 -7.44 -9.64
C GLU A 122 -11.68 -6.04 -10.28
N ASN A 123 -11.74 -4.98 -9.46
CA ASN A 123 -11.88 -3.60 -9.95
C ASN A 123 -10.55 -2.85 -10.09
N ALA A 124 -9.41 -3.49 -9.77
CA ALA A 124 -8.10 -2.87 -9.95
C ALA A 124 -7.78 -2.74 -11.45
N GLY A 125 -7.19 -1.62 -11.86
CA GLY A 125 -6.73 -1.45 -13.25
C GLY A 125 -5.50 -2.30 -13.58
N LEU A 126 -4.79 -2.74 -12.55
CA LEU A 126 -3.67 -3.68 -12.62
C LEU A 126 -3.49 -4.36 -11.27
N VAL A 127 -3.08 -5.63 -11.28
CA VAL A 127 -2.63 -6.34 -10.08
C VAL A 127 -1.15 -6.70 -10.21
N ILE A 128 -0.36 -6.32 -9.21
CA ILE A 128 1.07 -6.64 -9.15
C ILE A 128 1.31 -7.68 -8.09
N ALA A 129 1.93 -8.80 -8.50
CA ALA A 129 2.39 -9.83 -7.59
C ALA A 129 3.85 -9.56 -7.16
N TRP A 130 4.04 -9.25 -5.88
CA TRP A 130 5.37 -9.08 -5.28
C TRP A 130 5.81 -10.37 -4.58
N LEU A 131 6.84 -11.01 -5.14
CA LEU A 131 7.40 -12.27 -4.64
C LEU A 131 8.54 -12.08 -3.63
N GLY A 132 8.88 -10.83 -3.29
CA GLY A 132 10.06 -10.48 -2.51
C GLY A 132 11.16 -9.87 -3.37
N ALA A 133 12.20 -9.32 -2.73
CA ALA A 133 13.25 -8.54 -3.38
C ALA A 133 14.22 -9.35 -4.29
N GLY A 134 13.91 -10.62 -4.55
CA GLY A 134 14.84 -11.58 -5.17
C GLY A 134 16.01 -11.90 -4.24
N SER A 135 16.50 -13.14 -4.28
CA SER A 135 17.93 -13.40 -4.08
C SER A 135 18.61 -13.36 -5.46
N GLU A 136 19.95 -13.42 -5.54
CA GLU A 136 20.73 -13.36 -6.80
C GLU A 136 20.26 -14.33 -7.92
N SER A 137 19.33 -15.25 -7.64
CA SER A 137 18.75 -16.20 -8.60
C SER A 137 17.28 -15.96 -8.97
N THR A 138 16.63 -14.88 -8.54
CA THR A 138 15.20 -14.63 -8.86
C THR A 138 14.93 -13.21 -9.35
N THR A 139 15.08 -13.01 -10.66
CA THR A 139 14.29 -12.00 -11.37
C THR A 139 12.86 -12.52 -11.44
N THR A 140 11.86 -11.78 -10.95
CA THR A 140 10.53 -11.55 -11.60
C THR A 140 9.55 -10.95 -10.59
N ALA A 141 9.11 -9.71 -10.84
CA ALA A 141 7.77 -9.28 -10.47
C ALA A 141 6.83 -9.79 -11.57
N VAL A 142 5.84 -10.62 -11.21
CA VAL A 142 4.93 -11.20 -12.20
C VAL A 142 3.82 -10.20 -12.43
N HIS A 143 3.70 -9.72 -13.68
CA HIS A 143 2.57 -8.93 -14.14
C HIS A 143 1.40 -9.91 -14.33
N THR A 144 0.30 -9.72 -13.60
CA THR A 144 -0.93 -10.46 -13.89
C THR A 144 -1.91 -9.52 -14.59
N LEU A 145 -2.51 -10.07 -15.65
CA LEU A 145 -3.33 -9.47 -16.72
C LEU A 145 -4.16 -8.24 -16.35
#